data_AF-A0A0K6GC10-F1
#
_entry.id   AF-A0A0K6GC10-F1
#
_cell.length_a   1.000
_cell.length_b   1.000
_cell.length_c   1.000
_cell.angle_alpha   90.00
_cell.angle_beta   90.00
_cell.angle_gamma   90.00
#
_symmetry.space_group_name_H-M   'P 1'
#
loop_
_entity.id
_entity.type
_entity.pdbx_description
1 polymer ?
#
loop_
_entity_poly.entity_id
_entity_poly.type
_entity_poly.pdbx_seq_one_letter_code
_entity_poly.pdbx_strand_id
1 'polypeptide(L)'
;MIHGLSWLILFSSFLSTLWSTVWSWFSTPTTSSQQPHSDKVDISYFASSCFELDAHTAFMPPEPPLSRLDGAYEQWEQLLDSAFANFTCPGDENHVPESQVQFGEHWRKSVRELPVLPTHPFEFDIRRARRAHHVLAFITQFYVQSLPARKDTSDRSPIVIPAPVAIPFVGVSRQLDIAPIVTYADTVLWNWELIDPSQPMTMSNIRIKDLFTRDPQEEHFFLTSARIEIRGLEAMDIMAKCSSQIKDGNMLAHVIDDITAILDAVREGCDPMFFYFTFRPWIRGADQGADSPMWFYEGVDGQGLAMQCSGPSAGQSALMHAFDVFLDVVHPNSRASRGCSFAVNLPDTPPASPGMHGKDVDDISQCPFASKMSVLDPAYNPHVRSSQRQSATGLDTPPLTPLESEVQTMIPANLGIPTHAQEPIDTSFIGRMRKYMPGGHQLFLDHLRSLEFGPTVRALTQDTPHLAQSYNAALQALSRFRDAHIRVVTRSRDRRDKPRPPS
;
A
#
# COMPACT_ATOMS: atom_id res chain seq x y z
N MET A 1 -25.02 46.99 -1.14
CA MET A 1 -23.78 47.70 -1.52
C MET A 1 -22.72 47.42 -0.48
N ILE A 2 -21.50 47.33 -0.99
CA ILE A 2 -20.25 46.84 -0.43
C ILE A 2 -19.79 47.67 0.79
N HIS A 3 -18.91 47.01 1.56
CA HIS A 3 -17.78 47.51 2.35
C HIS A 3 -18.01 47.44 3.87
N GLY A 4 -17.14 46.81 4.65
CA GLY A 4 -15.80 46.30 4.37
C GLY A 4 -14.84 46.67 5.50
N LEU A 5 -13.82 45.85 5.68
CA LEU A 5 -12.58 46.12 6.42
C LEU A 5 -12.70 46.34 7.94
N SER A 6 -12.38 45.30 8.72
CA SER A 6 -11.55 45.47 9.92
C SER A 6 -10.96 44.14 10.42
N TRP A 7 -10.16 43.45 9.58
CA TRP A 7 -9.33 42.31 10.03
C TRP A 7 -7.94 42.35 9.35
N LEU A 8 -7.39 43.56 9.16
CA LEU A 8 -6.10 43.81 8.49
C LEU A 8 -5.19 44.79 9.26
N ILE A 9 -5.27 44.82 10.59
CA ILE A 9 -4.34 45.60 11.43
C ILE A 9 -3.91 44.78 12.65
N LEU A 10 -3.33 43.59 12.41
CA LEU A 10 -2.42 42.90 13.35
C LEU A 10 -1.41 42.00 12.59
N PHE A 11 -1.00 42.43 11.40
CA PHE A 11 0.05 41.78 10.59
C PHE A 11 0.99 42.86 10.06
N SER A 12 1.91 43.33 10.90
CA SER A 12 3.01 44.22 10.54
C SER A 12 3.90 44.42 11.77
N SER A 13 5.18 44.07 11.65
CA SER A 13 6.25 44.22 12.65
C SER A 13 6.38 43.11 13.71
N PHE A 14 6.89 41.94 13.32
CA PHE A 14 8.03 41.29 14.01
C PHE A 14 8.74 40.28 13.06
N LEU A 15 9.05 40.76 11.86
CA LEU A 15 10.03 40.20 10.93
C LEU A 15 11.16 41.24 10.81
N SER A 16 12.00 41.33 11.84
CA SER A 16 13.26 42.09 11.77
C SER A 16 14.23 41.71 12.91
N THR A 17 14.50 40.42 13.10
CA THR A 17 15.72 39.94 13.79
C THR A 17 15.91 38.43 13.60
N LEU A 18 16.07 37.97 12.36
CA LEU A 18 16.64 36.63 12.08
C LEU A 18 17.20 36.54 10.64
N TRP A 19 18.00 37.53 10.24
CA TRP A 19 18.70 37.53 8.93
C TRP A 19 20.17 38.01 9.01
N SER A 20 20.83 37.95 10.18
CA SER A 20 22.26 38.34 10.28
C SER A 20 23.13 37.35 11.03
N THR A 21 22.74 36.07 11.08
CA THR A 21 23.56 35.00 11.69
C THR A 21 23.61 33.70 10.87
N VAL A 22 23.22 33.74 9.59
CA VAL A 22 23.23 32.57 8.69
C VAL A 22 24.23 32.73 7.53
N TRP A 23 24.95 33.87 7.43
CA TRP A 23 25.86 34.13 6.31
C TRP A 23 27.37 34.03 6.63
N SER A 24 27.79 33.62 7.83
CA SER A 24 29.23 33.47 8.14
C SER A 24 29.73 32.02 8.22
N TRP A 25 28.89 31.03 7.93
CA TRP A 25 29.28 29.60 7.91
C TRP A 25 29.55 29.04 6.50
N PHE A 26 29.34 29.85 5.45
CA PHE A 26 29.71 29.49 4.09
C PHE A 26 30.90 30.33 3.64
N SER A 27 32.11 29.94 4.08
CA SER A 27 33.38 30.09 3.35
C SER A 27 34.57 29.76 4.25
N THR A 28 35.03 28.52 4.24
CA THR A 28 36.45 28.16 3.95
C THR A 28 36.63 26.64 3.98
N PRO A 29 37.44 26.06 3.09
CA PRO A 29 37.67 24.62 2.99
C PRO A 29 38.79 24.20 3.95
N THR A 30 38.65 23.07 4.63
CA THR A 30 39.79 22.38 5.22
C THR A 30 39.63 20.87 5.08
N THR A 31 40.45 20.34 4.18
CA THR A 31 40.78 18.93 3.98
C THR A 31 41.08 18.21 5.29
N SER A 32 40.32 17.14 5.55
CA SER A 32 40.68 16.08 6.47
C SER A 32 40.10 14.77 5.92
N SER A 33 40.92 14.02 5.21
CA SER A 33 40.62 12.68 4.74
C SER A 33 40.52 11.73 5.94
N GLN A 34 39.30 11.43 6.37
CA GLN A 34 39.00 10.21 7.09
C GLN A 34 38.01 9.42 6.23
N GLN A 35 38.46 8.27 5.73
CA GLN A 35 37.57 7.31 5.09
C GLN A 35 36.51 6.87 6.11
N PRO A 36 35.21 6.89 5.78
CA PRO A 36 34.21 6.30 6.65
C PRO A 36 34.42 4.77 6.63
N HIS A 37 34.66 4.20 7.81
CA HIS A 37 34.44 2.78 8.03
C HIS A 37 32.95 2.52 7.75
N SER A 38 32.65 1.94 6.59
CA SER A 38 31.30 1.50 6.24
C SER A 38 30.99 0.25 7.05
N ASP A 39 30.38 0.44 8.22
CA ASP A 39 29.49 -0.59 8.76
C ASP A 39 28.39 -0.76 7.71
N LYS A 40 28.46 -1.84 6.93
CA LYS A 40 27.45 -2.13 5.93
C LYS A 40 26.10 -2.36 6.64
N VAL A 41 25.06 -1.72 6.12
CA VAL A 41 23.66 -2.00 6.48
C VAL A 41 23.38 -3.46 6.15
N ASP A 42 22.86 -4.22 7.11
CA ASP A 42 22.58 -5.65 6.99
C ASP A 42 21.31 -6.02 7.76
N ILE A 43 20.19 -6.14 7.03
CA ILE A 43 18.93 -6.65 7.56
C ILE A 43 18.69 -8.13 7.21
N SER A 44 19.73 -8.92 6.93
CA SER A 44 19.61 -10.36 6.66
C SER A 44 18.85 -11.12 7.73
N TYR A 45 18.89 -10.66 8.98
CA TYR A 45 18.09 -11.18 10.09
C TYR A 45 16.58 -11.13 9.81
N PHE A 46 16.11 -10.07 9.14
CA PHE A 46 14.72 -9.90 8.71
C PHE A 46 14.48 -10.31 7.25
N ALA A 47 15.52 -10.47 6.44
CA ALA A 47 15.39 -10.82 5.03
C ALA A 47 15.06 -12.32 4.89
N SER A 48 13.78 -12.63 4.81
CA SER A 48 13.28 -13.91 4.34
C SER A 48 12.59 -13.71 3.00
N SER A 49 12.78 -14.67 2.07
CA SER A 49 12.07 -14.63 0.77
C SER A 49 10.55 -14.64 0.93
N CYS A 50 10.02 -15.15 2.06
CA CYS A 50 8.58 -15.13 2.34
C CYS A 50 8.06 -13.76 2.81
N PHE A 51 8.94 -12.86 3.24
CA PHE A 51 8.56 -11.52 3.69
C PHE A 51 8.59 -10.49 2.57
N GLU A 52 9.10 -10.86 1.39
CA GLU A 52 9.33 -9.94 0.28
C GLU A 52 10.14 -8.70 0.70
N LEU A 53 10.92 -8.82 1.78
CA LEU A 53 11.79 -7.80 2.35
C LEU A 53 13.23 -8.08 1.87
N ASP A 54 13.80 -7.12 1.16
CA ASP A 54 15.16 -7.23 0.63
C ASP A 54 16.20 -6.69 1.61
N ALA A 55 17.38 -7.30 1.64
CA ALA A 55 18.46 -6.95 2.57
C ALA A 55 19.09 -5.56 2.34
N HIS A 56 18.91 -4.98 1.15
CA HIS A 56 19.54 -3.74 0.71
C HIS A 56 18.54 -2.66 0.33
N THR A 57 17.27 -3.01 0.16
CA THR A 57 16.22 -2.07 -0.24
C THR A 57 14.99 -2.13 0.66
N ALA A 58 15.01 -2.96 1.70
CA ALA A 58 13.90 -3.16 2.64
C ALA A 58 12.59 -3.49 1.89
N PHE A 59 11.55 -2.66 2.01
CA PHE A 59 10.25 -2.88 1.35
C PHE A 59 10.23 -2.46 -0.13
N MET A 60 11.25 -1.73 -0.61
CA MET A 60 11.40 -1.47 -2.03
C MET A 60 11.92 -2.74 -2.71
N PRO A 61 11.42 -3.11 -3.90
CA PRO A 61 12.00 -4.20 -4.67
C PRO A 61 13.50 -3.94 -4.98
N PRO A 62 14.36 -4.98 -4.97
CA PRO A 62 15.80 -4.81 -5.22
C PRO A 62 16.14 -4.46 -6.67
N GLU A 63 15.26 -4.84 -7.59
CA GLU A 63 15.37 -4.53 -9.01
C GLU A 63 14.26 -3.57 -9.43
N PRO A 64 14.49 -2.73 -10.46
CA PRO A 64 13.43 -1.94 -11.04
C PRO A 64 12.20 -2.79 -11.38
N PRO A 65 10.99 -2.34 -11.01
CA PRO A 65 9.74 -2.95 -11.43
C PRO A 65 9.73 -3.24 -12.93
N LEU A 66 9.10 -4.36 -13.30
CA LEU A 66 9.01 -4.76 -14.69
C LEU A 66 8.30 -3.65 -15.48
N SER A 67 8.94 -3.17 -16.54
CA SER A 67 8.44 -2.00 -17.27
C SER A 67 7.15 -2.28 -18.02
N ARG A 68 6.97 -3.52 -18.50
CA ARG A 68 5.85 -3.93 -19.34
C ARG A 68 5.64 -5.45 -19.32
N LEU A 69 4.39 -5.91 -19.37
CA LEU A 69 4.04 -7.31 -19.66
C LEU A 69 4.12 -7.59 -21.15
N ASP A 70 4.49 -8.82 -21.50
CA ASP A 70 4.61 -9.28 -22.89
C ASP A 70 3.53 -10.33 -23.27
N GLY A 71 3.59 -10.81 -24.51
CA GLY A 71 2.75 -11.90 -25.00
C GLY A 71 1.26 -11.53 -25.05
N ALA A 72 0.40 -12.41 -24.55
CA ALA A 72 -1.04 -12.17 -24.53
C ALA A 72 -1.47 -11.02 -23.60
N TYR A 73 -0.62 -10.64 -22.64
CA TYR A 73 -0.92 -9.61 -21.63
C TYR A 73 -0.59 -8.19 -22.09
N GLU A 74 0.16 -8.07 -23.19
CA GLU A 74 0.48 -6.81 -23.88
C GLU A 74 -0.76 -5.95 -24.16
N GLN A 75 -1.93 -6.56 -24.38
CA GLN A 75 -3.18 -5.84 -24.63
C GLN A 75 -3.65 -5.00 -23.43
N TRP A 76 -3.33 -5.41 -22.19
CA TRP A 76 -3.61 -4.60 -21.01
C TRP A 76 -2.72 -3.35 -21.00
N GLU A 77 -1.44 -3.53 -21.33
CA GLU A 77 -0.47 -2.43 -21.41
C GLU A 77 -0.88 -1.41 -22.48
N GLN A 78 -1.31 -1.86 -23.65
CA GLN A 78 -1.81 -0.97 -24.72
C GLN A 78 -3.07 -0.19 -24.31
N LEU A 79 -3.99 -0.82 -23.57
CA LEU A 79 -5.14 -0.11 -23.01
C LEU A 79 -4.71 0.95 -22.00
N LEU A 80 -3.75 0.63 -21.14
CA LEU A 80 -3.23 1.57 -20.18
C LEU A 80 -2.50 2.74 -20.86
N ASP A 81 -1.67 2.49 -21.86
CA ASP A 81 -1.00 3.53 -22.67
C ASP A 81 -2.03 4.49 -23.29
N SER A 82 -3.11 3.94 -23.85
CA SER A 82 -4.17 4.74 -24.45
C SER A 82 -4.94 5.57 -23.41
N ALA A 83 -5.13 5.05 -22.20
CA ALA A 83 -5.73 5.78 -21.10
C ALA A 83 -4.85 6.98 -20.69
N PHE A 84 -3.55 6.75 -20.47
CA PHE A 84 -2.58 7.81 -20.13
C PHE A 84 -2.51 8.90 -21.21
N ALA A 85 -2.57 8.53 -22.48
CA ALA A 85 -2.47 9.49 -23.56
C ALA A 85 -3.69 10.44 -23.62
N ASN A 86 -4.88 9.95 -23.32
CA ASN A 86 -6.14 10.62 -23.66
C ASN A 86 -6.97 11.12 -22.48
N PHE A 87 -6.83 10.53 -21.29
CA PHE A 87 -7.46 11.06 -20.09
C PHE A 87 -6.64 12.20 -19.49
N THR A 88 -7.33 13.27 -19.12
CA THR A 88 -6.76 14.52 -18.59
C THR A 88 -7.44 14.95 -17.29
N CYS A 89 -8.72 14.61 -17.12
CA CYS A 89 -9.47 14.82 -15.88
C CYS A 89 -10.48 13.68 -15.63
N PRO A 90 -10.96 13.49 -14.39
CA PRO A 90 -12.04 12.55 -14.09
C PRO A 90 -13.33 12.86 -14.87
N GLY A 91 -14.15 11.84 -15.11
CA GLY A 91 -15.40 11.96 -15.86
C GLY A 91 -16.55 12.62 -15.07
N ASP A 92 -16.41 12.74 -13.74
CA ASP A 92 -17.35 13.44 -12.86
C ASP A 92 -17.04 14.94 -12.71
N GLU A 93 -16.06 15.46 -13.46
CA GLU A 93 -15.70 16.87 -13.45
C GLU A 93 -16.74 17.77 -14.11
N ASN A 94 -16.83 19.02 -13.64
CA ASN A 94 -17.78 20.01 -14.18
C ASN A 94 -17.56 20.31 -15.67
N HIS A 95 -16.32 20.18 -16.14
CA HIS A 95 -15.95 20.49 -17.52
C HIS A 95 -14.98 19.42 -18.04
N VAL A 96 -15.55 18.35 -18.60
CA VAL A 96 -14.79 17.30 -19.29
C VAL A 96 -14.73 17.65 -20.79
N PRO A 97 -13.56 17.64 -21.43
CA PRO A 97 -13.46 17.88 -22.88
C PRO A 97 -14.32 16.89 -23.68
N GLU A 98 -15.06 17.38 -24.67
CA GLU A 98 -15.93 16.54 -25.52
C GLU A 98 -15.15 15.39 -26.19
N SER A 99 -13.91 15.66 -26.62
CA SER A 99 -13.01 14.63 -27.17
C SER A 99 -12.72 13.52 -26.17
N GLN A 100 -12.55 13.85 -24.88
CA GLN A 100 -12.32 12.87 -23.81
C GLN A 100 -13.60 12.09 -23.49
N VAL A 101 -14.78 12.72 -23.54
CA VAL A 101 -16.06 12.02 -23.35
C VAL A 101 -16.24 10.95 -24.43
N GLN A 102 -16.04 11.32 -25.69
CA GLN A 102 -16.13 10.39 -26.82
C GLN A 102 -15.08 9.28 -26.73
N PHE A 103 -13.82 9.64 -26.48
CA PHE A 103 -12.76 8.65 -26.28
C PHE A 103 -13.08 7.71 -25.11
N GLY A 104 -13.53 8.26 -23.98
CA GLY A 104 -13.76 7.52 -22.75
C GLY A 104 -14.80 6.41 -22.92
N GLU A 105 -15.89 6.66 -23.65
CA GLU A 105 -16.87 5.61 -23.94
C GLU A 105 -16.31 4.53 -24.87
N HIS A 106 -15.55 4.90 -25.90
CA HIS A 106 -14.91 3.93 -26.80
C HIS A 106 -13.86 3.08 -26.07
N TRP A 107 -13.06 3.71 -25.22
CA TRP A 107 -12.05 3.04 -24.40
C TRP A 107 -12.70 2.10 -23.38
N ARG A 108 -13.71 2.56 -22.62
CA ARG A 108 -14.46 1.70 -21.69
C ARG A 108 -15.18 0.55 -22.40
N LYS A 109 -15.66 0.76 -23.63
CA LYS A 109 -16.21 -0.31 -24.47
C LYS A 109 -15.14 -1.35 -24.80
N SER A 110 -13.94 -0.91 -25.19
CA SER A 110 -12.81 -1.80 -25.48
C SER A 110 -12.43 -2.64 -24.25
N VAL A 111 -12.44 -2.04 -23.05
CA VAL A 111 -12.24 -2.76 -21.77
C VAL A 111 -13.28 -3.86 -21.56
N ARG A 112 -14.57 -3.61 -21.88
CA ARG A 112 -15.66 -4.60 -21.77
C ARG A 112 -15.55 -5.73 -22.80
N GLU A 113 -14.94 -5.47 -23.95
CA GLU A 113 -14.83 -6.41 -25.07
C GLU A 113 -13.54 -7.24 -25.06
N LEU A 114 -12.61 -6.96 -24.14
CA LEU A 114 -11.39 -7.73 -23.98
C LEU A 114 -11.68 -9.21 -23.65
N PRO A 115 -10.79 -10.14 -24.05
CA PRO A 115 -10.81 -11.49 -23.52
C PRO A 115 -10.41 -11.52 -22.05
N VAL A 116 -11.05 -12.37 -21.25
CA VAL A 116 -10.61 -12.69 -19.89
C VAL A 116 -9.33 -13.54 -19.99
N LEU A 117 -8.20 -12.99 -19.53
CA LEU A 117 -6.91 -13.72 -19.55
C LEU A 117 -6.68 -14.51 -18.25
N PRO A 118 -6.03 -15.69 -18.33
CA PRO A 118 -5.68 -16.47 -17.15
C PRO A 118 -4.55 -15.82 -16.33
N THR A 119 -4.57 -16.00 -15.02
CA THR A 119 -3.55 -15.47 -14.09
C THR A 119 -2.55 -16.52 -13.59
N HIS A 120 -2.78 -17.81 -13.87
CA HIS A 120 -1.87 -18.90 -13.47
C HIS A 120 -0.39 -18.66 -13.85
N PRO A 121 -0.05 -18.08 -15.03
CA PRO A 121 1.35 -17.80 -15.37
C PRO A 121 2.08 -16.84 -14.42
N PHE A 122 1.37 -16.09 -13.58
CA PHE A 122 1.98 -15.15 -12.62
C PHE A 122 2.31 -15.79 -11.26
N GLU A 123 1.78 -16.99 -10.95
CA GLU A 123 1.97 -17.65 -9.65
C GLU A 123 3.44 -17.91 -9.30
N PHE A 124 4.29 -18.04 -10.31
CA PHE A 124 5.71 -18.35 -10.16
C PHE A 124 6.62 -17.21 -10.61
N ASP A 125 6.08 -16.04 -10.96
CA ASP A 125 6.84 -14.86 -11.37
C ASP A 125 6.29 -13.62 -10.66
N ILE A 126 6.87 -13.33 -9.50
CA ILE A 126 6.45 -12.22 -8.65
C ILE A 126 6.59 -10.87 -9.36
N ARG A 127 7.56 -10.70 -10.27
CA ARG A 127 7.77 -9.43 -10.98
C ARG A 127 6.65 -9.20 -11.98
N ARG A 128 6.28 -10.24 -12.73
CA ARG A 128 5.12 -10.19 -13.63
C ARG A 128 3.81 -10.06 -12.86
N ALA A 129 3.66 -10.74 -11.72
CA ALA A 129 2.47 -10.61 -10.87
C ALA A 129 2.30 -9.17 -10.38
N ARG A 130 3.35 -8.53 -9.85
CA ARG A 130 3.35 -7.13 -9.42
C ARG A 130 3.00 -6.18 -10.57
N ARG A 131 3.59 -6.37 -11.76
CA ARG A 131 3.24 -5.54 -12.93
C ARG A 131 1.81 -5.78 -13.40
N ALA A 132 1.31 -7.02 -13.37
CA ALA A 132 -0.09 -7.32 -13.70
C ALA A 132 -1.05 -6.64 -12.73
N HIS A 133 -0.76 -6.68 -11.42
CA HIS A 133 -1.55 -5.97 -10.42
C HIS A 133 -1.57 -4.46 -10.71
N HIS A 134 -0.39 -3.87 -10.91
CA HIS A 134 -0.24 -2.45 -11.23
C HIS A 134 -1.07 -2.04 -12.45
N VAL A 135 -0.92 -2.75 -13.56
CA VAL A 135 -1.63 -2.41 -14.82
C VAL A 135 -3.13 -2.56 -14.67
N LEU A 136 -3.61 -3.65 -14.07
CA LEU A 136 -5.04 -3.89 -13.85
C LEU A 136 -5.65 -2.90 -12.85
N ALA A 137 -4.89 -2.51 -11.82
CA ALA A 137 -5.28 -1.49 -10.86
C ALA A 137 -5.46 -0.12 -11.53
N PHE A 138 -4.49 0.31 -12.34
CA PHE A 138 -4.59 1.57 -13.07
C PHE A 138 -5.71 1.55 -14.12
N ILE A 139 -5.87 0.47 -14.90
CA ILE A 139 -7.00 0.32 -15.84
C ILE A 139 -8.34 0.41 -15.10
N THR A 140 -8.49 -0.32 -13.99
CA THR A 140 -9.72 -0.27 -13.17
C THR A 140 -9.97 1.14 -12.65
N GLN A 141 -8.92 1.81 -12.18
CA GLN A 141 -9.03 3.18 -11.66
C GLN A 141 -9.43 4.16 -12.77
N PHE A 142 -8.80 4.12 -13.94
CA PHE A 142 -9.22 4.92 -15.10
C PHE A 142 -10.65 4.59 -15.53
N TYR A 143 -11.03 3.31 -15.54
CA TYR A 143 -12.38 2.89 -15.89
C TYR A 143 -13.42 3.53 -14.98
N VAL A 144 -13.24 3.42 -13.67
CA VAL A 144 -14.19 3.97 -12.70
C VAL A 144 -14.17 5.49 -12.72
N GLN A 145 -12.99 6.12 -12.64
CA GLN A 145 -12.90 7.58 -12.49
C GLN A 145 -13.17 8.34 -13.78
N SER A 146 -13.16 7.68 -14.95
CA SER A 146 -13.56 8.30 -16.22
C SER A 146 -15.06 8.23 -16.50
N LEU A 147 -15.86 7.56 -15.65
CA LEU A 147 -17.31 7.49 -15.82
C LEU A 147 -17.94 8.89 -15.72
N PRO A 148 -18.92 9.22 -16.58
CA PRO A 148 -19.67 10.46 -16.46
C PRO A 148 -20.37 10.57 -15.11
N ALA A 149 -20.59 11.80 -14.65
CA ALA A 149 -21.43 12.05 -13.48
C ALA A 149 -22.80 11.36 -13.61
N ARG A 150 -23.28 10.75 -12.52
CA ARG A 150 -24.61 10.13 -12.49
C ARG A 150 -25.68 11.19 -12.72
N LYS A 151 -26.65 10.88 -13.60
CA LYS A 151 -27.77 11.78 -13.89
C LYS A 151 -28.67 11.99 -12.67
N ASP A 152 -28.86 10.94 -11.88
CA ASP A 152 -29.61 10.96 -10.63
C ASP A 152 -28.64 10.89 -9.45
N THR A 153 -28.59 11.94 -8.65
CA THR A 153 -27.73 12.02 -7.46
C THR A 153 -28.23 11.13 -6.32
N SER A 154 -29.42 10.55 -6.42
CA SER A 154 -29.95 9.53 -5.51
C SER A 154 -29.62 8.11 -5.95
N ASP A 155 -29.08 7.90 -7.15
CA ASP A 155 -28.68 6.57 -7.63
C ASP A 155 -27.50 6.04 -6.81
N ARG A 156 -27.73 4.93 -6.10
CA ARG A 156 -26.76 4.20 -5.28
C ARG A 156 -26.37 2.84 -5.88
N SER A 157 -26.74 2.57 -7.13
CA SER A 157 -26.37 1.32 -7.83
C SER A 157 -24.85 1.09 -7.80
N PRO A 158 -24.35 -0.15 -7.69
CA PRO A 158 -22.92 -0.41 -7.74
C PRO A 158 -22.30 0.03 -9.08
N ILE A 159 -21.05 0.49 -9.04
CA ILE A 159 -20.25 0.66 -10.25
C ILE A 159 -19.75 -0.71 -10.67
N VAL A 160 -20.10 -1.15 -11.88
CA VAL A 160 -19.71 -2.45 -12.42
C VAL A 160 -18.34 -2.36 -13.09
N ILE A 161 -17.37 -3.11 -12.56
CA ILE A 161 -16.06 -3.33 -13.17
C ILE A 161 -16.18 -4.57 -14.07
N PRO A 162 -15.89 -4.46 -15.39
CA PRO A 162 -16.13 -5.53 -16.34
C PRO A 162 -15.30 -6.79 -16.09
N ALA A 163 -15.89 -7.96 -16.37
CA ALA A 163 -15.25 -9.27 -16.18
C ALA A 163 -13.83 -9.41 -16.77
N PRO A 164 -13.51 -8.88 -17.97
CA PRO A 164 -12.17 -9.00 -18.57
C PRO A 164 -11.03 -8.36 -17.75
N VAL A 165 -11.35 -7.43 -16.86
CA VAL A 165 -10.38 -6.82 -15.93
C VAL A 165 -10.64 -7.28 -14.50
N ALA A 166 -11.92 -7.39 -14.08
CA ALA A 166 -12.28 -7.77 -12.72
C ALA A 166 -11.76 -9.17 -12.32
N ILE A 167 -11.96 -10.18 -13.17
CA ILE A 167 -11.53 -11.57 -12.90
C ILE A 167 -10.01 -11.66 -12.75
N PRO A 168 -9.18 -11.23 -13.72
CA PRO A 168 -7.74 -11.32 -13.58
C PRO A 168 -7.21 -10.40 -12.48
N PHE A 169 -7.84 -9.24 -12.23
CA PHE A 169 -7.39 -8.35 -11.17
C PHE A 169 -7.54 -9.00 -9.81
N VAL A 170 -8.72 -9.53 -9.48
CA VAL A 170 -8.93 -10.28 -8.23
C VAL A 170 -8.06 -11.54 -8.18
N GLY A 171 -7.85 -12.21 -9.31
CA GLY A 171 -6.97 -13.37 -9.41
C GLY A 171 -5.53 -13.06 -9.02
N VAL A 172 -4.93 -12.01 -9.57
CA VAL A 172 -3.56 -11.57 -9.23
C VAL A 172 -3.49 -11.03 -7.81
N SER A 173 -4.49 -10.23 -7.38
CA SER A 173 -4.59 -9.74 -6.01
C SER A 173 -4.59 -10.87 -4.97
N ARG A 174 -5.26 -11.99 -5.26
CA ARG A 174 -5.22 -13.20 -4.42
C ARG A 174 -3.84 -13.86 -4.37
N GLN A 175 -3.13 -13.89 -5.50
CA GLN A 175 -1.77 -14.47 -5.56
C GLN A 175 -0.76 -13.63 -4.76
N LEU A 176 -0.93 -12.31 -4.76
CA LEU A 176 -0.08 -11.36 -4.02
C LEU A 176 -0.56 -11.07 -2.60
N ASP A 177 -1.70 -11.64 -2.19
CA ASP A 177 -2.42 -11.34 -0.95
C ASP A 177 -2.53 -9.83 -0.67
N ILE A 178 -3.06 -9.09 -1.64
CA ILE A 178 -3.25 -7.64 -1.60
C ILE A 178 -4.66 -7.28 -2.08
N ALA A 179 -5.21 -6.14 -1.65
CA ALA A 179 -6.53 -5.69 -2.08
C ALA A 179 -6.60 -5.38 -3.59
N PRO A 180 -7.69 -5.76 -4.30
CA PRO A 180 -7.89 -5.49 -5.73
C PRO A 180 -8.35 -4.06 -5.99
N ILE A 181 -7.52 -3.10 -5.61
CA ILE A 181 -7.67 -1.66 -5.90
C ILE A 181 -6.27 -1.07 -6.10
N VAL A 182 -6.14 0.11 -6.69
CA VAL A 182 -4.86 0.80 -6.69
C VAL A 182 -4.40 1.09 -5.26
N THR A 183 -3.22 0.57 -4.90
CA THR A 183 -2.63 0.64 -3.55
C THR A 183 -1.38 1.50 -3.50
N TYR A 184 -0.84 1.70 -2.29
CA TYR A 184 0.48 2.28 -2.09
C TYR A 184 1.57 1.47 -2.80
N ALA A 185 1.46 0.14 -2.86
CA ALA A 185 2.40 -0.69 -3.59
C ALA A 185 2.40 -0.34 -5.09
N ASP A 186 1.23 -0.20 -5.70
CA ASP A 186 1.09 0.17 -7.13
C ASP A 186 1.54 1.60 -7.42
N THR A 187 1.43 2.51 -6.46
CA THR A 187 1.73 3.93 -6.72
C THR A 187 3.13 4.34 -6.32
N VAL A 188 3.81 3.52 -5.51
CA VAL A 188 5.15 3.81 -4.95
C VAL A 188 6.11 2.65 -5.18
N LEU A 189 5.87 1.50 -4.54
CA LEU A 189 6.85 0.40 -4.47
C LEU A 189 7.09 -0.27 -5.82
N TRP A 190 6.06 -0.39 -6.65
CA TRP A 190 6.07 -1.05 -7.95
C TRP A 190 6.05 -0.07 -9.13
N ASN A 191 6.24 1.23 -8.85
CA ASN A 191 6.10 2.30 -9.84
C ASN A 191 7.28 3.25 -9.86
N TRP A 192 8.49 2.70 -9.98
CA TRP A 192 9.71 3.50 -10.10
C TRP A 192 10.64 2.91 -11.16
N GLU A 193 11.56 3.75 -11.64
CA GLU A 193 12.69 3.32 -12.46
C GLU A 193 13.93 4.16 -12.14
N LEU A 194 15.10 3.64 -12.55
CA LEU A 194 16.37 4.35 -12.39
C LEU A 194 16.48 5.47 -13.42
N ILE A 195 16.94 6.64 -12.99
CA ILE A 195 17.25 7.76 -13.90
C ILE A 195 18.50 7.40 -14.73
N ASP A 196 19.56 6.95 -14.06
CA ASP A 196 20.72 6.33 -14.67
C ASP A 196 20.75 4.84 -14.31
N PRO A 197 20.45 3.94 -15.26
CA PRO A 197 20.45 2.49 -15.04
C PRO A 197 21.82 1.90 -14.66
N SER A 198 22.91 2.64 -14.83
CA SER A 198 24.26 2.22 -14.42
C SER A 198 24.55 2.48 -12.95
N GLN A 199 23.72 3.28 -12.28
CA GLN A 199 23.89 3.68 -10.88
C GLN A 199 22.87 2.96 -9.98
N PRO A 200 23.19 2.71 -8.70
CA PRO A 200 22.27 2.05 -7.78
C PRO A 200 21.02 2.90 -7.50
N MET A 201 20.00 2.26 -6.93
CA MET A 201 18.85 2.97 -6.38
C MET A 201 19.30 3.89 -5.24
N THR A 202 19.03 5.18 -5.41
CA THR A 202 19.26 6.22 -4.38
C THR A 202 18.11 7.22 -4.45
N MET A 203 17.97 8.06 -3.42
CA MET A 203 16.91 9.08 -3.35
C MET A 203 16.92 10.07 -4.53
N SER A 204 18.07 10.23 -5.20
CA SER A 204 18.27 11.11 -6.36
C SER A 204 18.35 10.37 -7.70
N ASN A 205 18.40 9.04 -7.71
CA ASN A 205 18.53 8.23 -8.93
C ASN A 205 17.27 7.39 -9.21
N ILE A 206 16.11 7.84 -8.73
CA ILE A 206 14.82 7.22 -9.05
C ILE A 206 13.82 8.27 -9.51
N ARG A 207 12.88 7.84 -10.35
CA ARG A 207 11.70 8.61 -10.74
C ARG A 207 10.46 7.73 -10.72
N ILE A 208 9.28 8.34 -10.59
CA ILE A 208 8.00 7.62 -10.65
C ILE A 208 7.55 7.56 -12.10
N LYS A 209 7.13 6.38 -12.56
CA LYS A 209 6.91 6.12 -13.99
C LYS A 209 5.48 6.45 -14.44
N ASP A 210 4.51 5.76 -13.87
CA ASP A 210 3.11 5.78 -14.31
C ASP A 210 2.31 6.76 -13.42
N LEU A 211 1.71 7.78 -14.03
CA LEU A 211 1.02 8.91 -13.37
C LEU A 211 -0.36 9.14 -13.98
N PHE A 212 -1.37 9.47 -13.17
CA PHE A 212 -2.74 9.72 -13.63
C PHE A 212 -2.89 11.05 -14.37
N THR A 213 -2.26 12.10 -13.85
CA THR A 213 -2.33 13.47 -14.36
C THR A 213 -1.15 13.81 -15.28
N ARG A 214 -0.04 13.08 -15.14
CA ARG A 214 1.27 13.38 -15.76
C ARG A 214 1.87 14.74 -15.37
N ASP A 215 1.30 15.37 -14.33
CA ASP A 215 1.82 16.61 -13.78
C ASP A 215 3.03 16.28 -12.87
N PRO A 216 4.14 17.03 -12.96
CA PRO A 216 5.30 16.83 -12.08
C PRO A 216 4.97 16.90 -10.59
N GLN A 217 3.88 17.56 -10.20
CA GLN A 217 3.44 17.62 -8.80
C GLN A 217 2.93 16.27 -8.29
N GLU A 218 2.27 15.48 -9.14
CA GLU A 218 1.88 14.11 -8.81
C GLU A 218 3.12 13.22 -8.65
N GLU A 219 4.07 13.36 -9.57
CA GLU A 219 5.35 12.64 -9.49
C GLU A 219 6.05 12.96 -8.17
N HIS A 220 6.17 14.24 -7.80
CA HIS A 220 6.81 14.66 -6.55
C HIS A 220 6.11 14.09 -5.31
N PHE A 221 4.78 13.98 -5.34
CA PHE A 221 4.01 13.40 -4.25
C PHE A 221 4.38 11.92 -4.01
N PHE A 222 4.39 11.09 -5.06
CA PHE A 222 4.76 9.68 -4.95
C PHE A 222 6.26 9.48 -4.76
N LEU A 223 7.10 10.30 -5.38
CA LEU A 223 8.55 10.27 -5.23
C LEU A 223 8.98 10.60 -3.80
N THR A 224 8.27 11.52 -3.13
CA THR A 224 8.49 11.78 -1.70
C THR A 224 8.24 10.53 -0.87
N SER A 225 7.20 9.77 -1.19
CA SER A 225 6.89 8.50 -0.52
C SER A 225 7.97 7.43 -0.77
N ALA A 226 8.42 7.28 -2.02
CA ALA A 226 9.51 6.35 -2.36
C ALA A 226 10.83 6.72 -1.65
N ARG A 227 11.13 8.02 -1.52
CA ARG A 227 12.28 8.53 -0.77
C ARG A 227 12.22 8.19 0.72
N ILE A 228 11.03 8.23 1.33
CA ILE A 228 10.82 7.78 2.71
C ILE A 228 11.12 6.29 2.84
N GLU A 229 10.64 5.46 1.91
CA GLU A 229 10.90 4.02 1.91
C GLU A 229 12.41 3.71 1.77
N ILE A 230 13.12 4.42 0.89
CA ILE A 230 14.59 4.30 0.76
C ILE A 230 15.31 4.68 2.06
N ARG A 231 14.94 5.82 2.68
CA ARG A 231 15.52 6.23 3.98
C ARG A 231 15.21 5.22 5.09
N GLY A 232 14.06 4.54 4.98
CA GLY A 232 13.58 3.50 5.88
C GLY A 232 14.50 2.29 6.00
N LEU A 233 15.34 2.02 5.01
CA LEU A 233 16.33 0.93 5.07
C LEU A 233 17.21 1.00 6.32
N GLU A 234 17.76 2.18 6.61
CA GLU A 234 18.62 2.36 7.79
C GLU A 234 17.82 2.17 9.09
N ALA A 235 16.56 2.60 9.12
CA ALA A 235 15.67 2.35 10.23
C ALA A 235 15.46 0.85 10.46
N MET A 236 15.21 0.08 9.40
CA MET A 236 15.06 -1.38 9.47
C MET A 236 16.35 -2.05 9.99
N ASP A 237 17.52 -1.59 9.55
CA ASP A 237 18.83 -2.06 10.01
C ASP A 237 19.08 -1.77 11.47
N ILE A 238 18.76 -0.57 11.94
CA ILE A 238 18.85 -0.21 13.35
C ILE A 238 17.90 -1.09 14.18
N MET A 239 16.65 -1.29 13.74
CA MET A 239 15.68 -2.16 14.42
C MET A 239 16.18 -3.61 14.47
N ALA A 240 16.79 -4.12 13.40
CA ALA A 240 17.37 -5.46 13.34
C ALA A 240 18.55 -5.59 14.31
N LYS A 241 19.48 -4.63 14.31
CA LYS A 241 20.67 -4.64 15.18
C LYS A 241 20.29 -4.51 16.65
N CYS A 242 19.32 -3.64 16.98
CA CYS A 242 18.80 -3.48 18.33
C CYS A 242 18.22 -4.79 18.90
N SER A 243 17.69 -5.69 18.05
CA SER A 243 17.24 -7.01 18.50
C SER A 243 18.37 -7.90 19.04
N SER A 244 19.58 -7.73 18.52
CA SER A 244 20.73 -8.61 18.81
C SER A 244 21.68 -8.04 19.85
N GLN A 245 21.85 -6.72 19.85
CA GLN A 245 22.78 -5.97 20.70
C GLN A 245 22.14 -4.62 20.95
N ILE A 246 21.42 -4.47 22.07
CA ILE A 246 20.77 -3.23 22.45
C ILE A 246 21.84 -2.13 22.62
N LYS A 247 22.09 -1.37 21.56
CA LYS A 247 23.04 -0.26 21.53
C LYS A 247 22.42 0.91 20.77
N ASP A 248 22.49 2.08 21.41
CA ASP A 248 22.27 3.43 20.89
C ASP A 248 21.05 3.66 19.97
N GLY A 249 19.84 3.64 20.54
CA GLY A 249 18.61 3.97 19.79
C GLY A 249 18.45 5.45 19.41
N ASN A 250 19.42 6.33 19.74
CA ASN A 250 19.43 7.71 19.24
C ASN A 250 19.53 7.75 17.71
N MET A 251 20.17 6.75 17.09
CA MET A 251 20.26 6.63 15.64
C MET A 251 18.88 6.49 14.99
N LEU A 252 17.96 5.73 15.61
CA LEU A 252 16.60 5.56 15.08
C LEU A 252 15.84 6.89 15.09
N ALA A 253 15.99 7.69 16.15
CA ALA A 253 15.38 9.01 16.22
C ALA A 253 15.87 9.93 15.08
N HIS A 254 17.18 9.92 14.78
CA HIS A 254 17.74 10.67 13.67
C HIS A 254 17.18 10.24 12.30
N VAL A 255 17.08 8.92 12.04
CA VAL A 255 16.47 8.42 10.80
C VAL A 255 15.01 8.86 10.68
N ILE A 256 14.23 8.81 11.76
CA ILE A 256 12.82 9.26 11.75
C ILE A 256 12.73 10.78 11.55
N ASP A 257 13.64 11.57 12.11
CA ASP A 257 13.70 13.02 11.86
C ASP A 257 14.06 13.33 10.38
N ASP A 258 14.97 12.57 9.76
CA ASP A 258 15.25 12.68 8.32
C ASP A 258 14.02 12.32 7.47
N ILE A 259 13.31 11.23 7.82
CA ILE A 259 12.04 10.84 7.20
C ILE A 259 11.00 11.98 7.34
N THR A 260 10.98 12.65 8.49
CA THR A 260 10.09 13.80 8.73
C THR A 260 10.45 14.98 7.84
N ALA A 261 11.74 15.27 7.66
CA ALA A 261 12.20 16.33 6.76
C ALA A 261 11.83 16.03 5.29
N ILE A 262 11.99 14.78 4.84
CA ILE A 262 11.57 14.34 3.51
C ILE A 262 10.06 14.54 3.33
N LEU A 263 9.25 14.16 4.32
CA LEU A 263 7.80 14.35 4.29
C LEU A 263 7.41 15.83 4.20
N ASP A 264 8.02 16.71 5.00
CA ASP A 264 7.69 18.14 4.99
C ASP A 264 8.06 18.80 3.64
N ALA A 265 9.09 18.29 2.94
CA ALA A 265 9.51 18.75 1.61
C ALA A 265 8.52 18.40 0.48
N VAL A 266 7.48 17.58 0.74
CA VAL A 266 6.40 17.34 -0.25
C VAL A 266 5.76 18.65 -0.71
N ARG A 267 5.71 19.65 0.17
CA ARG A 267 5.07 20.96 -0.08
C ARG A 267 5.83 21.83 -1.08
N GLU A 268 7.09 21.53 -1.31
CA GLU A 268 7.94 22.27 -2.25
C GLU A 268 7.62 21.91 -3.69
N GLY A 269 7.13 20.69 -3.93
CA GLY A 269 6.85 20.18 -5.26
C GLY A 269 5.42 19.71 -5.50
N CYS A 270 4.51 19.73 -4.51
CA CYS A 270 3.10 19.41 -4.70
C CYS A 270 2.20 20.44 -4.00
N ASP A 271 1.50 21.28 -4.79
CA ASP A 271 0.57 22.24 -4.22
C ASP A 271 -0.67 21.53 -3.61
N PRO A 272 -1.12 21.91 -2.40
CA PRO A 272 -2.30 21.30 -1.81
C PRO A 272 -3.59 21.43 -2.63
N MET A 273 -3.78 22.52 -3.40
CA MET A 273 -4.97 22.64 -4.26
C MET A 273 -4.89 21.67 -5.43
N PHE A 274 -3.72 21.52 -6.05
CA PHE A 274 -3.48 20.50 -7.06
C PHE A 274 -3.79 19.10 -6.53
N PHE A 275 -3.26 18.75 -5.35
CA PHE A 275 -3.54 17.45 -4.73
C PHE A 275 -5.05 17.25 -4.51
N TYR A 276 -5.77 18.22 -3.94
CA TYR A 276 -7.19 18.02 -3.60
C TYR A 276 -8.14 18.01 -4.79
N PHE A 277 -7.93 18.90 -5.77
CA PHE A 277 -8.91 19.19 -6.81
C PHE A 277 -8.52 18.64 -8.19
N THR A 278 -7.29 18.17 -8.37
CA THR A 278 -6.82 17.63 -9.65
C THR A 278 -6.40 16.18 -9.50
N PHE A 279 -5.51 15.89 -8.54
CA PHE A 279 -4.91 14.56 -8.43
C PHE A 279 -5.71 13.57 -7.56
N ARG A 280 -6.07 13.93 -6.32
CA ARG A 280 -6.87 13.07 -5.41
C ARG A 280 -8.14 12.50 -6.06
N PRO A 281 -8.87 13.24 -6.92
CA PRO A 281 -9.98 12.70 -7.67
C PRO A 281 -9.70 11.40 -8.43
N TRP A 282 -8.48 11.23 -8.96
CA TRP A 282 -8.07 10.02 -9.67
C TRP A 282 -7.84 8.81 -8.78
N ILE A 283 -7.46 9.00 -7.51
CA ILE A 283 -7.08 7.91 -6.59
C ILE A 283 -8.16 7.64 -5.53
N ARG A 284 -9.40 8.09 -5.76
CA ARG A 284 -10.54 7.80 -4.86
C ARG A 284 -10.89 6.30 -4.92
N GLY A 285 -11.05 5.66 -3.76
CA GLY A 285 -11.67 4.34 -3.65
C GLY A 285 -13.18 4.38 -3.57
N ALA A 286 -13.82 3.22 -3.37
CA ALA A 286 -15.28 3.07 -3.22
C ALA A 286 -15.83 3.58 -1.87
N ASP A 287 -14.94 3.95 -0.95
CA ASP A 287 -15.25 4.32 0.44
C ASP A 287 -15.34 5.83 0.70
N GLN A 288 -15.67 6.65 -0.32
CA GLN A 288 -15.71 8.12 -0.19
C GLN A 288 -16.82 8.67 0.74
N GLY A 289 -17.64 7.81 1.34
CA GLY A 289 -18.70 8.18 2.28
C GLY A 289 -19.82 7.15 2.33
N ALA A 290 -20.77 7.32 3.25
CA ALA A 290 -21.92 6.41 3.41
C ALA A 290 -22.78 6.28 2.14
N ASP A 291 -22.77 7.31 1.30
CA ASP A 291 -23.52 7.40 0.04
C ASP A 291 -22.73 6.96 -1.20
N SER A 292 -21.47 6.56 -1.06
CA SER A 292 -20.65 6.18 -2.22
C SER A 292 -21.08 4.81 -2.76
N PRO A 293 -21.21 4.67 -4.10
CA PRO A 293 -21.58 3.39 -4.68
C PRO A 293 -20.46 2.37 -4.46
N MET A 294 -20.86 1.14 -4.11
CA MET A 294 -19.97 -0.02 -4.06
C MET A 294 -19.39 -0.30 -5.43
N TRP A 295 -18.24 -0.98 -5.49
CA TRP A 295 -17.71 -1.51 -6.74
C TRP A 295 -18.08 -2.99 -6.85
N PHE A 296 -18.64 -3.38 -8.00
CA PHE A 296 -19.03 -4.75 -8.29
C PHE A 296 -18.10 -5.32 -9.37
N TYR A 297 -17.29 -6.30 -8.99
CA TYR A 297 -16.33 -6.97 -9.82
C TYR A 297 -17.02 -8.12 -10.55
N GLU A 298 -17.44 -7.87 -11.79
CA GLU A 298 -18.26 -8.80 -12.57
C GLU A 298 -17.55 -10.14 -12.82
N GLY A 299 -18.29 -11.24 -12.71
CA GLY A 299 -17.82 -12.59 -13.07
C GLY A 299 -16.79 -13.23 -12.14
N VAL A 300 -16.26 -12.48 -11.16
CA VAL A 300 -15.40 -13.02 -10.10
C VAL A 300 -16.15 -14.11 -9.34
N ASP A 301 -15.54 -15.28 -9.17
CA ASP A 301 -16.15 -16.46 -8.53
C ASP A 301 -17.49 -16.89 -9.16
N GLY A 302 -17.68 -16.60 -10.46
CA GLY A 302 -18.86 -16.95 -11.25
C GLY A 302 -19.99 -15.92 -11.16
N GLN A 303 -20.32 -15.41 -9.97
CA GLN A 303 -21.45 -14.48 -9.78
C GLN A 303 -21.03 -13.00 -9.73
N GLY A 304 -19.75 -12.72 -9.50
CA GLY A 304 -19.23 -11.38 -9.23
C GLY A 304 -19.16 -11.06 -7.73
N LEU A 305 -18.32 -10.08 -7.37
CA LEU A 305 -18.01 -9.74 -5.98
C LEU A 305 -18.18 -8.24 -5.73
N ALA A 306 -18.98 -7.85 -4.73
CA ALA A 306 -19.11 -6.46 -4.30
C ALA A 306 -18.07 -6.11 -3.22
N MET A 307 -17.34 -5.00 -3.40
CA MET A 307 -16.28 -4.58 -2.49
C MET A 307 -16.33 -3.07 -2.23
N GLN A 308 -15.99 -2.69 -0.98
CA GLN A 308 -15.83 -1.28 -0.57
C GLN A 308 -14.38 -0.99 -0.21
N CYS A 309 -13.49 -0.91 -1.19
CA CYS A 309 -12.07 -0.70 -0.93
C CYS A 309 -11.67 0.77 -0.97
N SER A 310 -10.73 1.13 -0.10
CA SER A 310 -10.11 2.44 0.04
C SER A 310 -9.04 2.64 -1.02
N GLY A 311 -8.93 3.86 -1.52
CA GLY A 311 -7.81 4.25 -2.39
C GLY A 311 -6.46 4.23 -1.65
N PRO A 312 -5.36 4.51 -2.37
CA PRO A 312 -4.01 4.46 -1.82
C PRO A 312 -3.83 5.51 -0.73
N SER A 313 -3.12 5.14 0.33
CA SER A 313 -2.79 6.05 1.42
C SER A 313 -1.44 5.69 2.05
N ALA A 314 -0.79 6.67 2.68
CA ALA A 314 0.46 6.43 3.44
C ALA A 314 0.28 5.42 4.59
N GLY A 315 -0.96 5.20 5.06
CA GLY A 315 -1.27 4.17 6.05
C GLY A 315 -1.06 2.74 5.55
N GLN A 316 -0.89 2.55 4.24
CA GLN A 316 -0.60 1.26 3.61
C GLN A 316 0.92 0.99 3.48
N SER A 317 1.78 1.90 3.96
CA SER A 317 3.23 1.65 4.06
C SER A 317 3.53 0.70 5.22
N ALA A 318 4.21 -0.42 4.93
CA ALA A 318 4.63 -1.39 5.94
C ALA A 318 5.72 -0.82 6.87
N LEU A 319 6.56 0.09 6.38
CA LEU A 319 7.58 0.78 7.17
C LEU A 319 6.96 1.54 8.36
N MET A 320 5.85 2.24 8.12
CA MET A 320 5.15 2.98 9.19
C MET A 320 4.63 2.03 10.28
N HIS A 321 4.14 0.85 9.89
CA HIS A 321 3.68 -0.17 10.84
C HIS A 321 4.85 -0.83 11.57
N ALA A 322 5.99 -1.00 10.91
CA ALA A 322 7.19 -1.56 11.53
C ALA A 322 7.69 -0.66 12.68
N PHE A 323 7.67 0.66 12.50
CA PHE A 323 7.98 1.60 13.59
C PHE A 323 7.03 1.44 14.77
N ASP A 324 5.73 1.31 14.50
CA ASP A 324 4.71 1.18 15.54
C ASP A 324 4.87 -0.12 16.33
N VAL A 325 5.09 -1.24 15.64
CA VAL A 325 5.33 -2.54 16.27
C VAL A 325 6.62 -2.51 17.08
N PHE A 326 7.72 -2.01 16.51
CA PHE A 326 9.01 -1.97 17.18
C PHE A 326 9.01 -1.08 18.43
N LEU A 327 8.31 0.06 18.38
CA LEU A 327 8.22 0.99 19.51
C LEU A 327 7.02 0.69 20.44
N ASP A 328 6.30 -0.41 20.23
CA ASP A 328 5.11 -0.80 21.01
C ASP A 328 4.03 0.29 21.07
N VAL A 329 3.75 0.92 19.94
CA VAL A 329 2.74 1.98 19.81
C VAL A 329 1.40 1.35 19.49
N VAL A 330 0.46 1.45 20.44
CA VAL A 330 -0.90 0.96 20.29
C VAL A 330 -1.83 2.08 19.81
N HIS A 331 -2.58 1.81 18.74
CA HIS A 331 -3.58 2.75 18.22
C HIS A 331 -4.96 2.44 18.82
N PRO A 332 -5.76 3.45 19.18
CA PRO A 332 -7.11 3.23 19.68
C PRO A 332 -8.02 2.66 18.57
N ASN A 333 -8.83 1.66 18.93
CA ASN A 333 -9.85 1.12 18.04
C ASN A 333 -10.84 2.23 17.63
N SER A 334 -10.99 2.46 16.32
CA SER A 334 -11.95 3.44 15.82
C SER A 334 -13.37 2.85 15.85
N ARG A 335 -14.31 3.49 16.55
CA ARG A 335 -15.74 3.22 16.35
C ARG A 335 -16.13 3.66 14.93
N ALA A 336 -16.47 2.69 14.09
CA ALA A 336 -17.08 2.85 12.76
C ALA A 336 -16.28 3.65 11.71
N SER A 337 -15.37 2.96 11.03
CA SER A 337 -15.16 3.16 9.59
C SER A 337 -15.05 1.76 9.00
N ARG A 338 -16.01 1.41 8.13
CA ARG A 338 -16.03 0.12 7.45
C ARG A 338 -14.71 -0.01 6.69
N GLY A 339 -13.88 -1.00 7.07
CA GLY A 339 -12.77 -1.42 6.20
C GLY A 339 -13.33 -1.98 4.90
N CYS A 340 -12.46 -2.51 4.02
CA CYS A 340 -12.96 -3.25 2.86
C CYS A 340 -13.84 -4.39 3.38
N SER A 341 -15.14 -4.18 3.24
CA SER A 341 -16.19 -5.02 3.78
C SER A 341 -16.77 -5.74 2.58
N PHE A 342 -16.64 -7.06 2.61
CA PHE A 342 -17.15 -7.95 1.58
C PHE A 342 -18.65 -8.08 1.85
N ALA A 343 -19.45 -7.35 1.08
CA ALA A 343 -20.89 -7.60 1.08
C ALA A 343 -21.12 -8.84 0.20
N VAL A 344 -21.23 -10.01 0.83
CA VAL A 344 -21.75 -11.19 0.13
C VAL A 344 -23.23 -10.91 -0.14
N ASN A 345 -23.65 -11.02 -1.40
CA ASN A 345 -25.05 -10.86 -1.79
C ASN A 345 -25.94 -11.82 -0.99
N LEU A 346 -26.83 -11.29 -0.15
CA LEU A 346 -28.10 -11.95 0.13
C LEU A 346 -29.11 -11.47 -0.93
N PRO A 347 -29.75 -12.36 -1.70
CA PRO A 347 -30.90 -11.99 -2.52
C PRO A 347 -32.04 -11.53 -1.61
N ASP A 348 -32.70 -10.43 -2.00
CA ASP A 348 -33.98 -9.95 -1.46
C ASP A 348 -34.02 -9.55 0.02
N THR A 349 -33.52 -8.35 0.35
CA THR A 349 -34.07 -7.59 1.50
C THR A 349 -34.77 -6.32 0.99
N PRO A 350 -36.03 -6.07 1.37
CA PRO A 350 -36.72 -4.84 0.99
C PRO A 350 -35.98 -3.62 1.56
N PRO A 351 -36.14 -2.42 0.97
CA PRO A 351 -35.53 -1.22 1.52
C PRO A 351 -36.02 -1.03 2.96
N ALA A 352 -35.07 -0.97 3.90
CA ALA A 352 -35.36 -0.70 5.30
C ALA A 352 -36.12 0.63 5.42
N SER A 353 -37.33 0.57 5.96
CA SER A 353 -38.09 1.75 6.35
C SER A 353 -37.31 2.62 7.35
N PRO A 354 -37.55 3.94 7.39
CA PRO A 354 -36.79 4.84 8.25
C PRO A 354 -37.15 4.58 9.71
N GLY A 355 -36.19 4.10 10.50
CA GLY A 355 -36.30 4.03 11.96
C GLY A 355 -36.28 2.62 12.53
N MET A 356 -35.12 1.95 12.49
CA MET A 356 -34.76 0.95 13.50
C MET A 356 -33.25 1.00 13.76
N HIS A 357 -32.89 1.09 15.04
CA HIS A 357 -31.52 1.01 15.54
C HIS A 357 -30.92 -0.37 15.25
N GLY A 358 -29.80 -0.38 14.52
CA GLY A 358 -29.06 -1.59 14.20
C GLY A 358 -28.40 -2.21 15.42
N LYS A 359 -28.85 -3.41 15.78
CA LYS A 359 -28.06 -4.42 16.46
C LYS A 359 -27.83 -5.58 15.48
N ASP A 360 -26.63 -6.13 15.54
CA ASP A 360 -26.20 -7.43 15.04
C ASP A 360 -26.01 -7.60 13.52
N VAL A 361 -24.77 -7.37 13.06
CA VAL A 361 -24.09 -8.19 12.03
C VAL A 361 -22.57 -8.13 12.26
N ASP A 362 -22.08 -8.79 13.32
CA ASP A 362 -20.64 -8.97 13.60
C ASP A 362 -20.19 -10.39 13.20
N ASP A 363 -20.30 -10.74 11.91
CA ASP A 363 -19.77 -12.03 11.43
C ASP A 363 -18.93 -11.85 10.16
N ILE A 364 -17.63 -11.65 10.35
CA ILE A 364 -16.60 -11.59 9.29
C ILE A 364 -16.06 -13.00 8.96
N SER A 365 -16.55 -14.07 9.61
CA SER A 365 -16.14 -15.45 9.33
C SER A 365 -16.47 -15.92 7.91
N GLN A 366 -17.29 -15.16 7.17
CA GLN A 366 -17.60 -15.40 5.76
C GLN A 366 -16.66 -14.68 4.78
N CYS A 367 -15.53 -14.14 5.24
CA CYS A 367 -14.52 -13.58 4.35
C CYS A 367 -13.83 -14.72 3.55
N PRO A 368 -13.96 -14.80 2.21
CA PRO A 368 -13.33 -15.85 1.40
C PRO A 368 -11.80 -15.79 1.40
N PHE A 369 -11.21 -14.75 2.01
CA PHE A 369 -9.77 -14.57 2.21
C PHE A 369 -9.28 -15.02 3.60
N ALA A 370 -10.18 -15.41 4.52
CA ALA A 370 -9.79 -15.92 5.84
C ALA A 370 -9.46 -17.44 5.85
N SER A 371 -9.72 -18.15 4.75
CA SER A 371 -9.67 -19.61 4.70
C SER A 371 -8.57 -20.14 3.77
N LYS A 372 -7.31 -19.90 4.13
CA LYS A 372 -6.21 -20.85 3.84
C LYS A 372 -5.23 -20.88 5.01
N MET A 373 -5.73 -21.28 6.17
CA MET A 373 -4.92 -21.99 7.17
C MET A 373 -5.68 -23.24 7.62
N SER A 374 -5.05 -24.41 7.42
CA SER A 374 -5.37 -25.74 7.95
C SER A 374 -6.53 -26.55 7.34
N VAL A 375 -6.18 -27.57 6.54
CA VAL A 375 -6.62 -28.95 6.78
C VAL A 375 -5.44 -29.87 6.46
N LEU A 376 -4.64 -30.20 7.49
CA LEU A 376 -3.89 -31.45 7.52
C LEU A 376 -4.40 -32.20 8.75
N ASP A 377 -5.03 -33.33 8.49
CA ASP A 377 -5.59 -34.25 9.48
C ASP A 377 -4.49 -34.76 10.44
N PRO A 378 -4.62 -34.58 11.77
CA PRO A 378 -3.59 -34.97 12.73
C PRO A 378 -3.47 -36.49 13.00
N ALA A 379 -4.12 -37.37 12.21
CA ALA A 379 -4.13 -38.81 12.47
C ALA A 379 -3.20 -39.69 11.59
N TYR A 380 -2.34 -39.15 10.73
CA TYR A 380 -1.43 -39.99 9.91
C TYR A 380 0.03 -39.97 10.39
N ASN A 381 0.43 -41.04 11.08
CA ASN A 381 1.79 -41.27 11.58
C ASN A 381 2.41 -42.50 10.91
N PRO A 382 3.33 -42.37 9.92
CA PRO A 382 3.97 -43.52 9.30
C PRO A 382 5.44 -43.64 9.71
N HIS A 383 5.71 -43.89 11.00
CA HIS A 383 7.01 -44.42 11.43
C HIS A 383 6.84 -45.70 12.25
N VAL A 384 6.23 -46.74 11.67
CA VAL A 384 6.33 -48.12 12.18
C VAL A 384 6.33 -49.15 11.05
N ARG A 385 7.43 -49.91 11.00
CA ARG A 385 7.61 -51.31 10.52
C ARG A 385 8.07 -51.65 9.09
N SER A 386 9.35 -52.01 9.04
CA SER A 386 9.90 -53.33 8.63
C SER A 386 9.50 -53.96 7.28
N SER A 387 10.52 -54.01 6.41
CA SER A 387 10.86 -55.03 5.41
C SER A 387 10.05 -56.34 5.37
N GLN A 388 9.46 -56.66 4.20
CA GLN A 388 9.51 -58.00 3.60
C GLN A 388 9.17 -57.98 2.09
N ARG A 389 9.74 -58.97 1.37
CA ARG A 389 9.83 -59.14 -0.09
C ARG A 389 8.57 -59.78 -0.74
N GLN A 390 8.59 -59.76 -2.09
CA GLN A 390 7.91 -60.63 -3.10
C GLN A 390 6.59 -60.06 -3.65
N SER A 391 6.16 -60.24 -4.91
CA SER A 391 6.73 -60.69 -6.20
C SER A 391 5.64 -60.45 -7.29
N ALA A 392 6.04 -60.41 -8.56
CA ALA A 392 5.30 -60.08 -9.80
C ALA A 392 3.90 -60.71 -10.04
N THR A 393 3.06 -60.05 -10.87
CA THR A 393 2.65 -60.44 -12.25
C THR A 393 1.56 -59.52 -12.85
N GLY A 394 1.62 -59.25 -14.16
CA GLY A 394 0.42 -59.13 -15.04
C GLY A 394 0.06 -57.74 -15.60
N LEU A 395 -0.02 -57.65 -16.94
CA LEU A 395 -0.44 -56.50 -17.75
C LEU A 395 -1.92 -56.11 -17.56
N ASP A 396 -2.25 -54.81 -17.64
CA ASP A 396 -3.30 -54.20 -18.49
C ASP A 396 -3.36 -52.66 -18.25
N THR A 397 -3.52 -51.86 -19.32
CA THR A 397 -3.49 -50.37 -19.35
C THR A 397 -4.91 -49.76 -19.40
N PRO A 398 -5.11 -48.43 -19.22
CA PRO A 398 -5.19 -47.60 -18.00
C PRO A 398 -6.63 -47.06 -17.71
N PRO A 399 -6.85 -46.27 -16.65
CA PRO A 399 -7.38 -44.92 -16.92
C PRO A 399 -6.83 -43.79 -16.01
N LEU A 400 -6.73 -42.61 -16.64
CA LEU A 400 -6.70 -41.24 -16.11
C LEU A 400 -6.60 -41.06 -14.57
N THR A 401 -5.43 -40.62 -14.11
CA THR A 401 -5.23 -39.97 -12.80
C THR A 401 -4.24 -38.81 -13.00
N PRO A 402 -4.47 -37.63 -12.42
CA PRO A 402 -3.56 -36.49 -12.56
C PRO A 402 -2.22 -36.85 -11.92
N LEU A 403 -1.13 -36.65 -12.65
CA LEU A 403 0.22 -36.71 -12.10
C LEU A 403 0.37 -35.53 -11.13
N GLU A 404 0.33 -35.82 -9.82
CA GLU A 404 0.80 -34.89 -8.80
C GLU A 404 2.31 -34.67 -9.05
N SER A 405 2.63 -33.47 -9.53
CA SER A 405 4.00 -32.98 -9.66
C SER A 405 4.38 -32.35 -8.32
N GLU A 406 4.97 -33.16 -7.46
CA GLU A 406 5.70 -32.74 -6.25
C GLU A 406 6.84 -31.79 -6.62
N VAL A 407 6.62 -30.48 -6.49
CA VAL A 407 7.70 -29.52 -6.25
C VAL A 407 7.32 -28.74 -5.00
N GLN A 408 7.76 -29.29 -3.88
CA GLN A 408 7.58 -28.75 -2.55
C GLN A 408 8.38 -27.45 -2.43
N THR A 409 7.70 -26.30 -2.42
CA THR A 409 8.27 -25.06 -1.87
C THR A 409 8.57 -25.32 -0.40
N MET A 410 9.84 -25.55 -0.08
CA MET A 410 10.31 -25.70 1.29
C MET A 410 10.10 -24.38 2.05
N ILE A 411 8.96 -24.25 2.72
CA ILE A 411 8.81 -23.36 3.88
C ILE A 411 9.59 -24.04 5.01
N PRO A 412 10.68 -23.44 5.55
CA PRO A 412 11.35 -24.02 6.69
C PRO A 412 10.37 -24.08 7.87
N ALA A 413 10.06 -25.28 8.36
CA ALA A 413 9.15 -25.55 9.48
C ALA A 413 9.61 -24.97 10.84
N ASN A 414 10.65 -24.13 10.86
CA ASN A 414 11.27 -23.57 12.06
C ASN A 414 11.02 -22.06 12.27
N LEU A 415 10.24 -21.40 11.42
CA LEU A 415 9.66 -20.10 11.79
C LEU A 415 8.48 -20.41 12.71
N GLY A 416 8.70 -20.42 14.02
CA GLY A 416 7.67 -20.60 15.04
C GLY A 416 6.67 -19.43 15.09
N ILE A 417 6.07 -19.09 13.95
CA ILE A 417 4.96 -18.14 13.86
C ILE A 417 3.79 -18.78 14.59
N PRO A 418 3.29 -18.19 15.69
CA PRO A 418 2.15 -18.73 16.41
C PRO A 418 0.98 -18.90 15.45
N THR A 419 0.37 -20.09 15.43
CA THR A 419 -0.94 -20.27 14.80
C THR A 419 -1.89 -19.36 15.58
N HIS A 420 -2.40 -18.30 14.93
CA HIS A 420 -3.18 -17.23 15.56
C HIS A 420 -4.11 -17.76 16.66
N ALA A 421 -3.72 -17.57 17.92
CA ALA A 421 -4.70 -17.48 18.99
C ALA A 421 -5.67 -16.35 18.61
N GLN A 422 -6.95 -16.48 18.94
CA GLN A 422 -7.98 -15.46 18.65
C GLN A 422 -7.64 -14.15 19.39
N GLU A 423 -6.72 -13.37 18.82
CA GLU A 423 -6.49 -11.99 19.22
C GLU A 423 -7.69 -11.13 18.83
N PRO A 424 -8.01 -10.08 19.61
CA PRO A 424 -9.07 -9.15 19.24
C PRO A 424 -8.79 -8.58 17.85
N ILE A 425 -9.81 -8.58 16.97
CA ILE A 425 -9.68 -8.01 15.63
C ILE A 425 -9.26 -6.54 15.76
N ASP A 426 -8.11 -6.17 15.21
CA ASP A 426 -7.66 -4.78 15.14
C ASP A 426 -8.54 -4.00 14.15
N THR A 427 -9.53 -3.29 14.71
CA THR A 427 -10.43 -2.45 13.94
C THR A 427 -9.92 -1.03 13.76
N SER A 428 -8.68 -0.71 14.18
CA SER A 428 -8.08 0.60 13.95
C SER A 428 -7.90 0.88 12.45
N PHE A 429 -7.75 2.15 12.08
CA PHE A 429 -7.48 2.49 10.67
C PHE A 429 -6.21 1.79 10.16
N ILE A 430 -5.14 1.81 10.97
CA ILE A 430 -3.86 1.17 10.66
C ILE A 430 -4.05 -0.35 10.48
N GLY A 431 -4.76 -1.03 11.39
CA GLY A 431 -5.10 -2.45 11.25
C GLY A 431 -5.81 -2.79 9.93
N ARG A 432 -6.77 -1.95 9.52
CA ARG A 432 -7.49 -2.14 8.25
C ARG A 432 -6.63 -1.91 7.02
N MET A 433 -5.59 -1.07 7.10
CA MET A 433 -4.68 -0.81 5.98
C MET A 433 -3.74 -2.00 5.69
N ARG A 434 -3.59 -2.96 6.60
CA ARG A 434 -2.72 -4.13 6.38
C ARG A 434 -3.10 -4.95 5.15
N LYS A 435 -4.39 -5.11 4.86
CA LYS A 435 -4.89 -5.84 3.68
C LYS A 435 -4.56 -5.18 2.33
N TYR A 436 -4.05 -3.95 2.34
CA TYR A 436 -3.60 -3.23 1.14
C TYR A 436 -2.08 -3.31 0.96
N MET A 437 -1.38 -4.04 1.84
CA MET A 437 0.04 -4.32 1.71
C MET A 437 0.24 -5.66 0.98
N PRO A 438 1.36 -5.85 0.26
CA PRO A 438 1.73 -7.17 -0.25
C PRO A 438 1.78 -8.21 0.88
N GLY A 439 1.37 -9.45 0.59
CA GLY A 439 1.30 -10.54 1.56
C GLY A 439 2.59 -10.75 2.34
N GLY A 440 3.75 -10.73 1.66
CA GLY A 440 5.04 -10.85 2.34
C GLY A 440 5.27 -9.75 3.39
N HIS A 441 4.87 -8.51 3.10
CA HIS A 441 5.00 -7.40 4.04
C HIS A 441 4.05 -7.55 5.22
N GLN A 442 2.85 -8.12 5.01
CA GLN A 442 1.93 -8.44 6.10
C GLN A 442 2.53 -9.50 7.03
N LEU A 443 3.07 -10.58 6.46
CA LEU A 443 3.75 -11.66 7.19
C LEU A 443 4.96 -11.15 7.97
N PHE A 444 5.73 -10.23 7.39
CA PHE A 444 6.84 -9.57 8.07
C PHE A 444 6.37 -8.86 9.35
N LEU A 445 5.28 -8.09 9.26
CA LEU A 445 4.74 -7.37 10.42
C LEU A 445 4.20 -8.32 11.48
N ASP A 446 3.62 -9.46 11.11
CA ASP A 446 3.20 -10.48 12.08
C ASP A 446 4.40 -11.15 12.75
N HIS A 447 5.43 -11.46 11.97
CA HIS A 447 6.69 -11.96 12.51
C HIS A 447 7.31 -10.94 13.49
N LEU A 448 7.40 -9.67 13.11
CA LEU A 448 7.95 -8.61 13.96
C LEU A 448 7.18 -8.48 15.28
N ARG A 449 5.85 -8.62 15.28
CA ARG A 449 5.03 -8.66 16.50
C ARG A 449 5.34 -9.89 17.35
N SER A 450 5.48 -11.06 16.73
CA SER A 450 5.76 -12.33 17.43
C SER A 450 7.09 -12.34 18.19
N LEU A 451 8.01 -11.43 17.85
CA LEU A 451 9.29 -11.28 18.51
C LEU A 451 9.18 -10.48 19.83
N GLU A 452 8.03 -9.87 20.12
CA GLU A 452 7.76 -9.09 21.34
C GLU A 452 8.84 -8.02 21.65
N PHE A 453 9.48 -7.48 20.61
CA PHE A 453 10.57 -6.51 20.78
C PHE A 453 10.12 -5.26 21.51
N GLY A 454 8.99 -4.68 21.13
CA GLY A 454 8.48 -3.47 21.73
C GLY A 454 8.26 -3.60 23.25
N PRO A 455 7.47 -4.58 23.71
CA PRO A 455 7.33 -4.88 25.14
C PRO A 455 8.66 -5.15 25.85
N THR A 456 9.55 -5.90 25.20
CA THR A 456 10.88 -6.24 25.74
C THR A 456 11.74 -4.99 25.93
N VAL A 457 11.87 -4.15 24.89
CA VAL A 457 12.63 -2.90 24.94
C VAL A 457 12.04 -1.98 26.00
N ARG A 458 10.71 -1.82 26.05
CA ARG A 458 10.02 -1.02 27.06
C ARG A 458 10.29 -1.52 28.48
N ALA A 459 10.26 -2.82 28.73
CA ALA A 459 10.61 -3.38 30.04
C ALA A 459 12.06 -3.05 30.42
N LEU A 460 13.00 -3.22 29.50
CA LEU A 460 14.42 -2.94 29.73
C LEU A 460 14.72 -1.45 29.98
N THR A 461 13.89 -0.53 29.47
CA THR A 461 14.04 0.90 29.78
C THR A 461 13.86 1.24 31.26
N GLN A 462 13.18 0.40 32.05
CA GLN A 462 12.94 0.66 33.47
C GLN A 462 14.25 0.68 34.28
N ASP A 463 15.19 -0.19 33.91
CA ASP A 463 16.45 -0.39 34.64
C ASP A 463 17.66 0.23 33.93
N THR A 464 17.49 0.71 32.69
CA THR A 464 18.59 1.22 31.84
C THR A 464 18.32 2.65 31.35
N PRO A 465 18.78 3.70 32.06
CA PRO A 465 18.47 5.09 31.74
C PRO A 465 18.85 5.53 30.33
N HIS A 466 20.00 5.07 29.82
CA HIS A 466 20.45 5.38 28.46
C HIS A 466 19.49 4.80 27.40
N LEU A 467 19.04 3.57 27.60
CA LEU A 467 18.07 2.92 26.72
C LEU A 467 16.71 3.63 26.77
N ALA A 468 16.28 4.04 27.97
CA ALA A 468 15.07 4.84 28.15
C ALA A 468 15.13 6.16 27.39
N GLN A 469 16.27 6.86 27.45
CA GLN A 469 16.47 8.11 26.72
C GLN A 469 16.36 7.89 25.21
N SER A 470 17.06 6.90 24.67
CA SER A 470 17.02 6.58 23.23
C SER A 470 15.64 6.13 22.75
N TYR A 471 14.96 5.26 23.51
CA TYR A 471 13.59 4.82 23.20
C TYR A 471 12.60 5.99 23.20
N ASN A 472 12.67 6.85 24.22
CA ASN A 472 11.84 8.06 24.29
C ASN A 472 12.15 9.06 23.17
N ALA A 473 13.41 9.20 22.76
CA ALA A 473 13.79 10.03 21.63
C ALA A 473 13.18 9.53 20.32
N ALA A 474 13.22 8.21 20.07
CA ALA A 474 12.60 7.59 18.90
C ALA A 474 11.06 7.77 18.90
N LEU A 475 10.41 7.57 20.06
CA LEU A 475 8.97 7.83 20.21
C LEU A 475 8.60 9.30 19.94
N GLN A 476 9.40 10.24 20.45
CA GLN A 476 9.19 11.66 20.20
C GLN A 476 9.40 12.02 18.72
N ALA A 477 10.40 11.44 18.06
CA ALA A 477 10.61 11.60 16.62
C ALA A 477 9.41 11.08 15.82
N LEU A 478 8.89 9.89 16.17
CA LEU A 478 7.69 9.34 15.53
C LEU A 478 6.44 10.20 15.78
N SER A 479 6.32 10.79 16.97
CA SER A 479 5.26 11.78 17.26
C SER A 479 5.38 13.01 16.36
N ARG A 480 6.60 13.57 16.21
CA ARG A 480 6.86 14.73 15.32
C ARG A 480 6.55 14.40 13.87
N PHE A 481 6.93 13.21 13.41
CA PHE A 481 6.58 12.71 12.07
C PHE A 481 5.06 12.70 11.86
N ARG A 482 4.31 12.12 12.80
CA ARG A 482 2.84 12.06 12.72
C ARG A 482 2.21 13.45 12.76
N ASP A 483 2.73 14.37 13.56
CA ASP A 483 2.28 15.76 13.58
C ASP A 483 2.57 16.46 12.25
N ALA A 484 3.73 16.22 11.64
CA ALA A 484 4.08 16.72 10.30
C ALA A 484 3.12 16.18 9.23
N HIS A 485 2.86 14.86 9.26
CA HIS A 485 1.90 14.21 8.38
C HIS A 485 0.50 14.81 8.55
N ILE A 486 0.03 15.00 9.78
CA ILE A 486 -1.25 15.64 10.05
C ILE A 486 -1.26 17.06 9.49
N ARG A 487 -0.20 17.88 9.65
CA ARG A 487 -0.12 19.23 9.05
C ARG A 487 -0.18 19.20 7.52
N VAL A 488 0.50 18.23 6.89
CA VAL A 488 0.43 18.00 5.43
C VAL A 488 -1.00 17.66 5.01
N VAL A 489 -1.75 16.88 5.80
CA VAL A 489 -3.14 16.45 5.50
C VAL A 489 -4.20 17.49 5.88
N THR A 490 -4.07 18.22 7.00
CA THR A 490 -5.09 19.15 7.51
C THR A 490 -5.12 20.46 6.76
N ARG A 491 -3.97 21.06 6.43
CA ARG A 491 -3.93 22.30 5.62
C ARG A 491 -4.49 22.09 4.22
N SER A 492 -4.24 20.89 3.75
CA SER A 492 -4.81 20.21 2.61
C SER A 492 -6.35 20.09 2.73
N ARG A 493 -6.88 19.64 3.87
CA ARG A 493 -8.32 19.55 4.16
C ARG A 493 -9.01 20.90 4.36
N ASP A 494 -8.43 21.85 5.09
CA ASP A 494 -9.00 23.20 5.31
C ASP A 494 -9.17 23.99 3.99
N ARG A 495 -8.39 23.61 2.98
CA ARG A 495 -8.50 24.14 1.61
C ARG A 495 -9.57 23.41 0.77
N ARG A 496 -9.97 22.17 1.12
CA ARG A 496 -11.14 21.48 0.54
C ARG A 496 -12.43 22.24 0.81
N ASP A 497 -12.56 22.80 2.01
CA ASP A 497 -13.77 23.51 2.43
C ASP A 497 -13.87 24.92 1.81
N LYS A 498 -12.88 25.33 1.01
CA LYS A 498 -12.92 26.55 0.21
C LYS A 498 -13.49 26.25 -1.19
N PRO A 499 -14.31 27.17 -1.76
CA PRO A 499 -14.82 27.00 -3.11
C PRO A 499 -13.65 26.84 -4.09
N ARG A 500 -13.78 25.87 -5.00
CA ARG A 500 -12.79 25.63 -6.06
C ARG A 500 -12.56 26.96 -6.81
N PRO A 501 -11.31 27.42 -6.95
CA PRO A 501 -11.04 28.60 -7.76
C PRO A 501 -11.51 28.35 -9.20
N PRO A 502 -12.12 29.35 -9.87
CA PRO A 502 -12.47 29.23 -11.27
C PRO A 502 -11.19 28.97 -12.09
N SER A 503 -11.27 27.98 -12.97
CA SER A 503 -10.20 27.58 -13.91
C SER A 503 -9.81 28.69 -14.86
#